data_AF-A0A537SY04-F1
#
_entry.id   AF-A0A537SY04-F1
#
_cell.length_a   1.000
_cell.length_b   1.000
_cell.length_c   1.000
_cell.angle_alpha   90.00
_cell.angle_beta   90.00
_cell.angle_gamma   90.00
#
_symmetry.space_group_name_H-M   'P 1'
#
loop_
_entity.id
_entity.type
_entity.pdbx_description
1 polymer ?
#
loop_
_entity_poly.entity_id
_entity_poly.type
_entity_poly.pdbx_seq_one_letter_code
_entity_poly.pdbx_strand_id
1 'polypeptide(L)'
;DKPAREVVAEKPATPEIVRPAVANKAVKAVKARSPKSGKSKTVPASDKSAEVMGVLISKPDKELWPDGGDGKPVTKLDLARYFEEVGSWMIGHLKGRPCSLVRAPDGISGERFFQRHAMPGTSNLLEMVTVWGDRKPYLQIDRIEGLAAVAQIGAVELHPWNCAPDAPDVPGRLVFDLDPAPEVEFSEVVQSAKEMRQRLADVGLESFCKSTGGKGLHLVTPLAHGAKEKVTWKEAKAFAQGVCHWMANDEPDRYLLNMSKKLRKGKIFLDYLRNDRMATAVAVLSPRAREGATVSMPLTWAQVRDDLDPKRYTLRSVPALLARTKAWDGYDDAASSIKAAIKKLAGKS
;
A
#
# COMPACT_ATOMS: atom_id res chain seq x y z
N ASP A 1 30.08 -17.02 -23.93
CA ASP A 1 29.21 -17.10 -25.11
C ASP A 1 28.46 -18.42 -25.21
N LYS A 2 27.13 -18.32 -25.12
CA LYS A 2 26.10 -19.30 -25.54
C LYS A 2 24.89 -18.50 -26.08
N PRO A 3 24.13 -19.01 -27.06
CA PRO A 3 23.35 -18.19 -27.98
C PRO A 3 21.99 -17.70 -27.44
N ALA A 4 21.63 -16.47 -27.85
CA ALA A 4 20.43 -15.73 -27.47
C ALA A 4 19.15 -16.17 -28.21
N ARG A 5 18.70 -17.42 -28.03
CA ARG A 5 17.41 -17.90 -28.58
C ARG A 5 16.49 -18.70 -27.63
N GLU A 6 16.78 -18.78 -26.33
CA GLU A 6 15.91 -19.48 -25.37
C GLU A 6 15.55 -18.62 -24.14
N VAL A 7 15.00 -17.43 -24.37
CA VAL A 7 14.21 -16.73 -23.34
C VAL A 7 12.82 -16.47 -23.89
N VAL A 8 11.94 -17.44 -23.71
CA VAL A 8 10.50 -17.25 -23.95
C VAL A 8 9.91 -16.62 -22.70
N ALA A 9 9.32 -15.44 -22.85
CA ALA A 9 8.56 -14.79 -21.78
C ALA A 9 7.42 -15.72 -21.33
N GLU A 10 7.43 -16.08 -20.04
CA GLU A 10 6.36 -16.84 -19.41
C GLU A 10 5.08 -15.99 -19.45
N LYS A 11 4.09 -16.41 -20.24
CA LYS A 11 2.75 -15.82 -20.24
C LYS A 11 2.04 -16.23 -18.94
N PRO A 12 1.41 -15.29 -18.21
CA PRO A 12 0.58 -15.64 -17.06
C PRO A 12 -0.56 -16.56 -17.49
N ALA A 13 -0.77 -17.63 -16.73
CA ALA A 13 -1.87 -18.56 -16.95
C ALA A 13 -3.23 -17.84 -16.92
N THR A 14 -4.04 -18.06 -17.95
CA THR A 14 -5.45 -17.67 -18.01
C THR A 14 -6.23 -18.40 -16.93
N PRO A 15 -7.03 -17.73 -16.08
CA PRO A 15 -7.92 -18.42 -15.17
C PRO A 15 -9.02 -19.15 -15.95
N GLU A 16 -9.22 -20.42 -15.61
CA GLU A 16 -10.21 -21.31 -16.20
C GLU A 16 -11.63 -20.81 -15.85
N ILE A 17 -12.38 -20.36 -16.86
CA ILE A 17 -13.79 -20.02 -16.71
C ILE A 17 -14.58 -21.32 -16.77
N VAL A 18 -14.99 -21.83 -15.61
CA VAL A 18 -15.94 -22.96 -15.54
C VAL A 18 -17.32 -22.42 -15.93
N ARG A 19 -17.75 -22.73 -17.16
CA ARG A 19 -19.13 -22.52 -17.62
C ARG A 19 -20.00 -23.69 -17.12
N PRO A 20 -21.15 -23.47 -16.47
CA PRO A 20 -22.06 -24.57 -16.17
C PRO A 20 -22.68 -25.11 -17.46
N ALA A 21 -22.57 -26.43 -17.65
CA ALA A 21 -23.24 -27.16 -18.72
C ALA A 21 -24.74 -27.28 -18.41
N VAL A 22 -25.57 -26.93 -19.40
CA VAL A 22 -27.01 -27.21 -19.39
C VAL A 22 -27.20 -28.67 -19.79
N ALA A 23 -27.80 -29.47 -18.91
CA ALA A 23 -28.30 -30.80 -19.26
C ALA A 23 -29.63 -31.06 -18.55
N ASN A 24 -30.69 -31.17 -19.36
CA ASN A 24 -31.98 -31.73 -18.97
C ASN A 24 -31.85 -33.19 -18.55
N LYS A 25 -32.44 -33.58 -17.41
CA LYS A 25 -33.14 -34.86 -17.26
C LYS A 25 -33.97 -34.98 -15.96
N ALA A 26 -35.25 -35.24 -16.19
CA ALA A 26 -36.18 -36.13 -15.50
C ALA A 26 -36.41 -36.01 -13.98
N VAL A 27 -37.68 -35.69 -13.69
CA VAL A 27 -38.40 -35.74 -12.42
C VAL A 27 -38.37 -37.14 -11.80
N LYS A 28 -38.01 -37.24 -10.51
CA LYS A 28 -38.51 -38.28 -9.60
C LYS A 28 -38.83 -37.66 -8.24
N ALA A 29 -40.10 -37.73 -7.88
CA ALA A 29 -40.64 -37.30 -6.60
C ALA A 29 -40.20 -38.27 -5.49
N VAL A 30 -39.68 -37.74 -4.38
CA VAL A 30 -39.62 -38.46 -3.10
C VAL A 30 -39.96 -37.49 -1.95
N LYS A 31 -40.81 -38.00 -1.07
CA LYS A 31 -41.60 -37.35 -0.01
C LYS A 31 -40.80 -36.48 0.98
N ALA A 32 -41.48 -35.43 1.42
CA ALA A 32 -41.12 -34.52 2.50
C ALA A 32 -40.85 -35.25 3.83
N ARG A 33 -39.77 -34.84 4.51
CA ARG A 33 -39.58 -34.97 5.96
C ARG A 33 -39.00 -33.66 6.49
N SER A 34 -39.78 -32.99 7.33
CA SER A 34 -39.43 -31.74 8.03
C SER A 34 -38.30 -31.97 9.04
N PRO A 35 -37.26 -31.11 9.12
CA PRO A 35 -36.42 -31.04 10.30
C PRO A 35 -36.98 -30.03 11.30
N LYS A 36 -37.05 -30.49 12.55
CA LYS A 36 -37.49 -29.78 13.74
C LYS A 36 -36.59 -28.58 14.05
N SER A 37 -37.25 -27.54 14.53
CA SER A 37 -36.71 -26.30 15.07
C SER A 37 -35.69 -26.51 16.21
N GLY A 38 -34.43 -26.22 15.95
CA GLY A 38 -33.44 -25.87 16.97
C GLY A 38 -33.35 -24.35 17.08
N LYS A 39 -33.91 -23.76 18.14
CA LYS A 39 -33.76 -22.33 18.46
C LYS A 39 -32.31 -22.06 18.85
N SER A 40 -31.48 -21.65 17.89
CA SER A 40 -30.29 -20.86 18.20
C SER A 40 -30.76 -19.44 18.52
N LYS A 41 -30.49 -18.97 19.74
CA LYS A 41 -30.75 -17.59 20.14
C LYS A 41 -29.77 -16.69 19.41
N THR A 42 -30.12 -16.28 18.19
CA THR A 42 -29.54 -15.08 17.59
C THR A 42 -30.06 -13.88 18.36
N VAL A 43 -29.16 -13.27 19.15
CA VAL A 43 -29.38 -11.95 19.71
C VAL A 43 -29.54 -11.00 18.51
N PRO A 44 -30.62 -10.19 18.42
CA PRO A 44 -30.78 -9.28 17.29
C PRO A 44 -29.69 -8.21 17.40
N ALA A 45 -28.78 -8.18 16.43
CA ALA A 45 -27.88 -7.05 16.26
C ALA A 45 -28.77 -5.81 16.03
N SER A 46 -28.80 -4.90 17.00
CA SER A 46 -29.43 -3.60 16.82
C SER A 46 -28.85 -2.95 15.56
N ASP A 47 -29.71 -2.40 14.69
CA ASP A 47 -29.37 -1.52 13.56
C ASP A 47 -28.75 -0.20 14.06
N LYS A 48 -27.68 -0.30 14.85
CA LYS A 48 -26.87 0.83 15.24
C LYS A 48 -26.07 1.24 14.02
N SER A 49 -26.23 2.49 13.64
CA SER A 49 -25.35 3.18 12.71
C SER A 49 -24.69 4.32 13.47
N ALA A 50 -23.47 4.68 13.08
CA ALA A 50 -22.75 5.82 13.63
C ALA A 50 -22.40 6.76 12.49
N GLU A 51 -22.32 8.05 12.76
CA GLU A 51 -21.90 9.04 11.76
C GLU A 51 -20.47 9.49 12.07
N VAL A 52 -19.62 9.52 11.04
CA VAL A 52 -18.23 10.01 11.12
C VAL A 52 -17.98 10.87 9.89
N MET A 53 -17.54 12.12 10.07
CA MET A 53 -17.31 13.07 8.97
C MET A 53 -18.49 13.18 7.97
N GLY A 54 -19.74 13.17 8.47
CA GLY A 54 -20.94 13.23 7.63
C GLY A 54 -21.30 11.92 6.90
N VAL A 55 -20.58 10.82 7.17
CA VAL A 55 -20.79 9.50 6.54
C VAL A 55 -21.42 8.53 7.53
N LEU A 56 -22.52 7.90 7.12
CA LEU A 56 -23.15 6.84 7.88
C LEU A 56 -22.34 5.54 7.82
N ILE A 57 -21.81 5.14 8.97
CA ILE A 57 -21.11 3.88 9.20
C ILE A 57 -22.12 2.82 9.67
N SER A 58 -22.52 1.93 8.74
CA SER A 58 -23.42 0.81 9.06
C SER A 58 -22.66 -0.31 9.76
N LYS A 59 -23.29 -1.15 10.59
CA LYS A 59 -22.57 -2.23 11.33
C LYS A 59 -21.26 -1.72 11.98
N PRO A 60 -21.31 -0.63 12.77
CA PRO A 60 -20.13 0.04 13.31
C PRO A 60 -19.28 -0.90 14.16
N ASP A 61 -19.93 -1.82 14.89
CA ASP A 61 -19.30 -2.82 15.76
C ASP A 61 -18.71 -4.00 14.98
N LYS A 62 -18.81 -4.04 13.64
CA LYS A 62 -18.21 -5.11 12.84
C LYS A 62 -16.70 -5.11 13.06
N GLU A 63 -16.19 -6.24 13.53
CA GLU A 63 -14.77 -6.49 13.70
C GLU A 63 -14.08 -6.56 12.33
N LEU A 64 -13.10 -5.70 12.10
CA LEU A 64 -12.25 -5.71 10.91
C LEU A 64 -10.90 -6.37 11.18
N TRP A 65 -10.37 -6.20 12.40
CA TRP A 65 -9.22 -6.95 12.89
C TRP A 65 -9.56 -7.65 14.20
N PRO A 66 -9.03 -8.87 14.43
CA PRO A 66 -9.13 -9.51 15.73
C PRO A 66 -8.37 -8.70 16.80
N ASP A 67 -8.60 -9.04 18.07
CA ASP A 67 -7.84 -8.48 19.19
C ASP A 67 -6.33 -8.66 18.96
N GLY A 68 -5.62 -7.54 19.00
CA GLY A 68 -4.17 -7.46 18.81
C GLY A 68 -3.36 -7.64 20.09
N GLY A 69 -4.01 -8.02 21.20
CA GLY A 69 -3.41 -8.14 22.54
C GLY A 69 -3.75 -6.97 23.48
N ASP A 70 -4.73 -6.14 23.14
CA ASP A 70 -5.19 -5.00 23.95
C ASP A 70 -6.62 -5.20 24.50
N GLY A 71 -7.16 -6.41 24.36
CA GLY A 71 -8.41 -6.85 24.98
C GLY A 71 -9.66 -6.56 24.16
N LYS A 72 -9.53 -6.05 22.93
CA LYS A 72 -10.67 -5.82 22.03
C LYS A 72 -10.29 -5.86 20.54
N PRO A 73 -11.20 -6.32 19.67
CA PRO A 73 -11.03 -6.21 18.22
C PRO A 73 -11.00 -4.76 17.75
N VAL A 74 -10.44 -4.51 16.56
CA VAL A 74 -10.57 -3.22 15.87
C VAL A 74 -11.78 -3.27 14.96
N THR A 75 -12.74 -2.38 15.21
CA THR A 75 -14.03 -2.34 14.53
C THR A 75 -14.01 -1.45 13.29
N LYS A 76 -15.07 -1.51 12.48
CA LYS A 76 -15.26 -0.59 11.35
C LYS A 76 -15.41 0.86 11.80
N LEU A 77 -16.04 1.09 12.95
CA LEU A 77 -16.10 2.44 13.54
C LEU A 77 -14.73 2.93 14.00
N ASP A 78 -13.90 2.07 14.60
CA ASP A 78 -12.51 2.42 14.94
C ASP A 78 -11.73 2.86 13.70
N LEU A 79 -11.89 2.16 12.56
CA LEU A 79 -11.25 2.53 11.30
C LEU A 79 -11.72 3.90 10.78
N ALA A 80 -13.01 4.19 10.84
CA ALA A 80 -13.55 5.47 10.41
C ALA A 80 -13.00 6.62 11.27
N ARG A 81 -12.98 6.45 12.60
CA ARG A 81 -12.44 7.44 13.54
C ARG A 81 -10.94 7.63 13.39
N TYR A 82 -10.20 6.54 13.16
CA TYR A 82 -8.78 6.63 12.85
C TYR A 82 -8.52 7.54 11.65
N PHE A 83 -9.26 7.36 10.56
CA PHE A 83 -9.12 8.22 9.38
C PHE A 83 -9.56 9.66 9.63
N GLU A 84 -10.54 9.91 10.49
CA GLU A 84 -10.89 11.26 10.93
C GLU A 84 -9.72 11.93 11.67
N GLU A 85 -9.07 11.21 12.60
CA GLU A 85 -7.95 11.74 13.38
C GLU A 85 -6.68 11.98 12.55
N VAL A 86 -6.38 11.09 11.59
CA VAL A 86 -5.14 11.19 10.80
C VAL A 86 -5.32 11.85 9.42
N GLY A 87 -6.56 12.14 9.04
CA GLY A 87 -6.93 12.50 7.68
C GLY A 87 -6.24 13.78 7.19
N SER A 88 -6.09 14.79 8.05
CA SER A 88 -5.41 16.05 7.72
C SER A 88 -3.95 15.85 7.32
N TRP A 89 -3.26 14.88 7.94
CA TRP A 89 -1.89 14.53 7.59
C TRP A 89 -1.85 13.62 6.36
N MET A 90 -2.71 12.59 6.32
CA MET A 90 -2.72 11.59 5.25
C MET A 90 -3.07 12.19 3.88
N ILE A 91 -3.98 13.17 3.84
CA ILE A 91 -4.58 13.65 2.59
C ILE A 91 -3.55 14.28 1.64
N GLY A 92 -2.49 14.92 2.17
CA GLY A 92 -1.40 15.47 1.36
C GLY A 92 -0.68 14.42 0.50
N HIS A 93 -0.75 13.15 0.88
CA HIS A 93 -0.11 12.03 0.17
C HIS A 93 -1.07 11.17 -0.65
N LEU A 94 -2.37 11.49 -0.63
CA LEU A 94 -3.43 10.82 -1.39
C LEU A 94 -4.04 11.70 -2.47
N LYS A 95 -4.26 12.98 -2.17
CA LYS A 95 -4.97 13.91 -3.05
C LYS A 95 -4.30 14.01 -4.42
N GLY A 96 -5.11 13.99 -5.47
CA GLY A 96 -4.69 14.04 -6.86
C GLY A 96 -4.08 12.74 -7.37
N ARG A 97 -4.14 11.63 -6.61
CA ARG A 97 -3.51 10.36 -7.01
C ARG A 97 -4.58 9.28 -7.15
N PRO A 98 -4.63 8.57 -8.30
CA PRO A 98 -5.37 7.32 -8.39
C PRO A 98 -4.96 6.38 -7.26
N CYS A 99 -5.95 5.78 -6.60
CA CYS A 99 -5.75 5.00 -5.39
C CYS A 99 -6.47 3.67 -5.52
N SER A 100 -5.70 2.58 -5.32
CA SER A 100 -6.29 1.25 -5.18
C SER A 100 -6.52 0.94 -3.71
N LEU A 101 -7.54 0.13 -3.42
CA LEU A 101 -7.94 -0.22 -2.06
C LEU A 101 -7.82 -1.72 -1.85
N VAL A 102 -7.29 -2.14 -0.70
CA VAL A 102 -7.51 -3.51 -0.21
C VAL A 102 -8.74 -3.48 0.67
N ARG A 103 -9.78 -4.22 0.27
CA ARG A 103 -11.03 -4.31 1.02
C ARG A 103 -11.13 -5.64 1.74
N ALA A 104 -11.56 -5.57 3.00
CA ALA A 104 -11.85 -6.67 3.88
C ALA A 104 -13.24 -6.43 4.51
N PRO A 105 -14.34 -6.53 3.73
CA PRO A 105 -15.66 -6.13 4.18
C PRO A 105 -16.19 -6.94 5.37
N ASP A 106 -15.66 -8.15 5.56
CA ASP A 106 -15.96 -9.07 6.68
C ASP A 106 -14.74 -9.29 7.58
N GLY A 107 -13.80 -8.32 7.59
CA GLY A 107 -12.57 -8.35 8.36
C GLY A 107 -11.44 -9.15 7.71
N ILE A 108 -10.23 -8.99 8.23
CA ILE A 108 -9.00 -9.48 7.59
C ILE A 108 -8.86 -11.00 7.60
N SER A 109 -9.61 -11.69 8.47
CA SER A 109 -9.71 -13.16 8.51
C SER A 109 -10.61 -13.72 7.41
N GLY A 110 -11.43 -12.88 6.78
CA GLY A 110 -12.29 -13.22 5.65
C GLY A 110 -11.64 -12.98 4.29
N GLU A 111 -12.48 -12.82 3.26
CA GLU A 111 -12.02 -12.51 1.91
C GLU A 111 -11.45 -11.09 1.84
N ARG A 112 -10.34 -10.95 1.12
CA ARG A 112 -9.68 -9.69 0.82
C ARG A 112 -9.54 -9.54 -0.68
N PHE A 113 -9.90 -8.39 -1.22
CA PHE A 113 -9.75 -8.12 -2.64
C PHE A 113 -9.16 -6.73 -2.91
N PHE A 114 -8.46 -6.63 -4.03
CA PHE A 114 -7.79 -5.41 -4.48
C PHE A 114 -8.68 -4.68 -5.48
N GLN A 115 -9.27 -3.56 -5.06
CA GLN A 115 -10.14 -2.73 -5.87
C GLN A 115 -9.36 -1.57 -6.48
N ARG A 116 -9.29 -1.52 -7.82
CA ARG A 116 -8.69 -0.41 -8.57
C ARG A 116 -9.72 0.63 -9.02
N HIS A 117 -10.85 0.13 -9.51
CA HIS A 117 -11.85 0.94 -10.19
C HIS A 117 -13.06 1.24 -9.31
N ALA A 118 -13.76 2.33 -9.62
CA ALA A 118 -15.07 2.59 -9.07
C ALA A 118 -16.06 1.46 -9.42
N MET A 119 -16.96 1.17 -8.49
CA MET A 119 -18.05 0.20 -8.67
C MET A 119 -19.41 0.89 -8.49
N PRO A 120 -20.51 0.30 -8.98
CA PRO A 120 -21.84 0.81 -8.66
C PRO A 120 -22.03 1.00 -7.15
N GLY A 121 -22.56 2.15 -6.74
CA GLY A 121 -22.71 2.51 -5.32
C GLY A 121 -21.44 3.07 -4.66
N THR A 122 -20.41 3.43 -5.43
CA THR A 122 -19.28 4.22 -4.91
C THR A 122 -19.79 5.56 -4.39
N SER A 123 -19.31 5.97 -3.22
CA SER A 123 -19.69 7.25 -2.60
C SER A 123 -19.29 8.44 -3.49
N ASN A 124 -20.13 9.46 -3.55
CA ASN A 124 -19.82 10.75 -4.18
C ASN A 124 -18.72 11.53 -3.46
N LEU A 125 -18.27 11.06 -2.29
CA LEU A 125 -17.11 11.61 -1.59
C LEU A 125 -15.77 11.16 -2.20
N LEU A 126 -15.80 10.21 -3.14
CA LEU A 126 -14.64 9.75 -3.89
C LEU A 126 -14.69 10.28 -5.31
N GLU A 127 -13.54 10.68 -5.82
CA GLU A 127 -13.40 11.10 -7.21
C GLU A 127 -13.16 9.90 -8.13
N MET A 128 -13.56 10.04 -9.38
CA MET A 128 -13.37 9.05 -10.43
C MET A 128 -12.41 9.58 -11.48
N VAL A 129 -11.23 8.99 -11.58
CA VAL A 129 -10.18 9.47 -12.49
C VAL A 129 -10.00 8.51 -13.66
N THR A 130 -10.21 9.03 -14.86
CA THR A 130 -9.92 8.30 -16.10
C THR A 130 -8.43 8.34 -16.36
N VAL A 131 -7.80 7.17 -16.41
CA VAL A 131 -6.38 7.02 -16.74
C VAL A 131 -6.25 6.48 -18.15
N TRP A 132 -5.41 7.12 -18.98
CA TRP A 132 -5.19 6.67 -20.35
C TRP A 132 -4.72 5.21 -20.41
N GLY A 133 -5.30 4.43 -21.32
CA GLY A 133 -5.02 3.00 -21.48
C GLY A 133 -5.85 2.09 -20.57
N ASP A 134 -6.66 2.64 -19.65
CA ASP A 134 -7.62 1.88 -18.86
C ASP A 134 -9.05 2.09 -19.36
N ARG A 135 -9.92 1.09 -19.12
CA ARG A 135 -11.32 1.09 -19.56
C ARG A 135 -12.27 1.63 -18.50
N LYS A 136 -11.88 1.60 -17.23
CA LYS A 136 -12.73 2.04 -16.10
C LYS A 136 -11.99 3.08 -15.25
N PRO A 137 -12.71 4.09 -14.72
CA PRO A 137 -12.08 5.09 -13.87
C PRO A 137 -11.54 4.46 -12.60
N TYR A 138 -10.38 4.94 -12.17
CA TYR A 138 -9.82 4.66 -10.85
C TYR A 138 -10.55 5.45 -9.77
N LEU A 139 -10.46 4.97 -8.53
CA LEU A 139 -10.81 5.77 -7.36
C LEU A 139 -9.72 6.80 -7.07
N GLN A 140 -10.10 7.98 -6.59
CA GLN A 140 -9.18 8.99 -6.07
C GLN A 140 -9.79 9.60 -4.79
N ILE A 141 -8.95 9.87 -3.79
CA ILE A 141 -9.37 10.37 -2.46
C ILE A 141 -8.78 11.77 -2.29
N ASP A 142 -9.61 12.79 -2.52
CA ASP A 142 -9.15 14.19 -2.57
C ASP A 142 -9.62 15.05 -1.39
N ARG A 143 -10.41 14.46 -0.50
CA ARG A 143 -10.95 15.11 0.69
C ARG A 143 -10.98 14.14 1.87
N ILE A 144 -10.89 14.71 3.07
CA ILE A 144 -10.75 13.96 4.33
C ILE A 144 -12.01 13.13 4.60
N GLU A 145 -13.19 13.67 4.33
CA GLU A 145 -14.48 13.01 4.46
C GLU A 145 -14.57 11.75 3.57
N GLY A 146 -13.86 11.74 2.43
CA GLY A 146 -13.73 10.57 1.57
C GLY A 146 -13.12 9.36 2.27
N LEU A 147 -12.29 9.57 3.30
CA LEU A 147 -11.70 8.48 4.09
C LEU A 147 -12.73 7.77 4.97
N ALA A 148 -13.77 8.45 5.46
CA ALA A 148 -14.87 7.78 6.16
C ALA A 148 -15.67 6.89 5.20
N ALA A 149 -15.84 7.31 3.94
CA ALA A 149 -16.46 6.47 2.91
C ALA A 149 -15.60 5.24 2.58
N VAL A 150 -14.27 5.38 2.58
CA VAL A 150 -13.29 4.28 2.46
C VAL A 150 -13.45 3.29 3.62
N ALA A 151 -13.52 3.77 4.87
CA ALA A 151 -13.78 2.91 6.03
C ALA A 151 -15.14 2.19 5.93
N GLN A 152 -16.19 2.90 5.52
CA GLN A 152 -17.55 2.36 5.41
C GLN A 152 -17.63 1.13 4.49
N ILE A 153 -16.84 1.11 3.41
CA ILE A 153 -16.77 -0.03 2.48
C ILE A 153 -15.77 -1.12 2.89
N GLY A 154 -15.18 -1.00 4.09
CA GLY A 154 -14.22 -1.95 4.66
C GLY A 154 -12.86 -1.91 3.96
N ALA A 155 -12.44 -0.77 3.41
CA ALA A 155 -11.12 -0.63 2.82
C ALA A 155 -10.05 -0.41 3.91
N VAL A 156 -9.25 -1.44 4.11
CA VAL A 156 -8.27 -1.56 5.20
C VAL A 156 -6.85 -1.17 4.78
N GLU A 157 -6.56 -1.12 3.48
CA GLU A 157 -5.31 -0.54 2.97
C GLU A 157 -5.56 0.40 1.79
N LEU A 158 -4.80 1.50 1.74
CA LEU A 158 -4.83 2.50 0.68
C LEU A 158 -3.51 2.47 -0.09
N HIS A 159 -3.59 2.43 -1.42
CA HIS A 159 -2.46 2.24 -2.31
C HIS A 159 -2.47 3.30 -3.43
N PRO A 160 -2.08 4.55 -3.14
CA PRO A 160 -1.98 5.62 -4.12
C PRO A 160 -0.86 5.36 -5.12
N TRP A 161 -1.05 5.88 -6.33
CA TRP A 161 -0.01 5.95 -7.35
C TRP A 161 1.11 6.91 -6.94
N ASN A 162 2.30 6.66 -7.48
CA ASN A 162 3.49 7.49 -7.26
C ASN A 162 3.60 8.67 -8.25
N CYS A 163 2.49 9.06 -8.88
CA CYS A 163 2.43 10.14 -9.88
C CYS A 163 2.51 11.54 -9.24
N ALA A 164 2.64 12.60 -10.03
CA ALA A 164 2.36 13.95 -9.53
C ALA A 164 0.83 14.09 -9.30
N PRO A 165 0.39 14.93 -8.34
CA PRO A 165 -1.04 15.20 -8.15
C PRO A 165 -1.69 15.65 -9.46
N ASP A 166 -2.85 15.07 -9.76
CA ASP A 166 -3.69 15.33 -10.95
C ASP A 166 -2.99 15.07 -12.30
N ALA A 167 -1.82 14.41 -12.28
CA ALA A 167 -1.06 14.07 -13.47
C ALA A 167 -0.57 12.60 -13.43
N PRO A 168 -1.47 11.61 -13.64
CA PRO A 168 -1.16 10.18 -13.55
C PRO A 168 0.00 9.70 -14.45
N ASP A 169 0.25 10.40 -15.55
CA ASP A 169 1.30 10.08 -16.52
C ASP A 169 2.68 10.67 -16.16
N VAL A 170 2.75 11.48 -15.11
CA VAL A 170 3.99 12.13 -14.66
C VAL A 170 4.42 11.50 -13.33
N PRO A 171 5.62 10.90 -13.22
CA PRO A 171 6.16 10.47 -11.93
C PRO A 171 6.30 11.67 -10.99
N GLY A 172 5.77 11.55 -9.77
CA GLY A 172 5.83 12.61 -8.74
C GLY A 172 6.61 12.21 -7.50
N ARG A 173 6.90 10.92 -7.33
CA ARG A 173 7.79 10.42 -6.28
C ARG A 173 8.38 9.06 -6.67
N LEU A 174 9.50 8.72 -6.05
CA LEU A 174 10.05 7.36 -6.07
C LEU A 174 9.81 6.68 -4.72
N VAL A 175 9.63 5.37 -4.75
CA VAL A 175 9.55 4.51 -3.57
C VAL A 175 10.55 3.36 -3.71
N PHE A 176 11.40 3.21 -2.70
CA PHE A 176 12.30 2.08 -2.54
C PHE A 176 11.78 1.24 -1.36
N ASP A 177 11.33 0.02 -1.64
CA ASP A 177 10.78 -0.89 -0.64
C ASP A 177 11.86 -1.91 -0.24
N LEU A 178 12.30 -1.84 1.01
CA LEU A 178 13.31 -2.73 1.59
C LEU A 178 12.59 -3.91 2.24
N ASP A 179 12.51 -5.03 1.52
CA ASP A 179 11.77 -6.23 1.93
C ASP A 179 12.74 -7.33 2.42
N PRO A 180 12.94 -7.49 3.74
CA PRO A 180 13.85 -8.49 4.28
C PRO A 180 13.31 -9.91 4.13
N ALA A 181 14.21 -10.87 3.92
CA ALA A 181 13.89 -12.27 4.17
C ALA A 181 13.52 -12.51 5.64
N PRO A 182 12.70 -13.54 5.97
CA PRO A 182 12.21 -13.77 7.33
C PRO A 182 13.27 -13.87 8.43
N GLU A 183 14.48 -14.31 8.09
CA GLU A 183 15.64 -14.51 8.95
C GLU A 183 16.55 -13.29 9.09
N VAL A 184 16.30 -12.22 8.33
CA VAL A 184 17.08 -10.98 8.43
C VAL A 184 16.58 -10.18 9.61
N GLU A 185 17.48 -9.87 10.53
CA GLU A 185 17.20 -9.02 11.69
C GLU A 185 16.77 -7.62 11.25
N PHE A 186 15.84 -7.01 11.98
CA PHE A 186 15.30 -5.71 11.60
C PHE A 186 16.34 -4.58 11.65
N SER A 187 17.37 -4.71 12.50
CA SER A 187 18.52 -3.80 12.53
C SER A 187 19.23 -3.73 11.17
N GLU A 188 19.33 -4.84 10.43
CA GLU A 188 19.91 -4.84 9.07
C GLU A 188 19.06 -4.01 8.10
N VAL A 189 17.73 -4.03 8.25
CA VAL A 189 16.81 -3.20 7.46
C VAL A 189 17.01 -1.72 7.78
N VAL A 190 17.23 -1.38 9.05
CA VAL A 190 17.53 -0.01 9.49
C VAL A 190 18.85 0.48 8.88
N GLN A 191 19.90 -0.34 8.92
CA GLN A 191 21.20 0.02 8.33
C GLN A 191 21.08 0.20 6.81
N SER A 192 20.35 -0.71 6.13
CA SER A 192 20.06 -0.62 4.70
C SER A 192 19.27 0.66 4.36
N ALA A 193 18.33 1.07 5.21
CA ALA A 193 17.60 2.31 5.01
C ALA A 193 18.50 3.55 5.12
N LYS A 194 19.44 3.57 6.09
CA LYS A 194 20.41 4.66 6.21
C LYS A 194 21.38 4.70 5.03
N GLU A 195 21.77 3.54 4.52
CA GLU A 195 22.63 3.43 3.33
C GLU A 195 21.90 3.95 2.08
N MET A 196 20.68 3.50 1.83
CA MET A 196 19.84 3.99 0.73
C MET A 196 19.63 5.51 0.81
N ARG A 197 19.39 6.05 2.02
CA ARG A 197 19.30 7.50 2.25
C ARG A 197 20.57 8.23 1.80
N GLN A 198 21.74 7.74 2.20
CA GLN A 198 23.01 8.36 1.86
C GLN A 198 23.24 8.33 0.34
N ARG A 199 22.96 7.20 -0.30
CA ARG A 199 23.05 7.04 -1.77
C ARG A 199 22.12 8.01 -2.51
N LEU A 200 20.89 8.19 -2.04
CA LEU A 200 19.97 9.18 -2.60
C LEU A 200 20.49 10.61 -2.40
N ALA A 201 21.03 10.94 -1.22
CA ALA A 201 21.61 12.25 -0.94
C ALA A 201 22.82 12.55 -1.85
N ASP A 202 23.69 11.57 -2.08
CA ASP A 202 24.84 11.67 -2.99
C ASP A 202 24.45 12.06 -4.43
N VAL A 203 23.27 11.61 -4.89
CA VAL A 203 22.72 11.98 -6.20
C VAL A 203 21.77 13.19 -6.13
N GLY A 204 21.73 13.88 -4.99
CA GLY A 204 20.99 15.13 -4.80
C GLY A 204 19.49 14.93 -4.58
N LEU A 205 19.07 13.77 -4.11
CA LEU A 205 17.68 13.47 -3.76
C LEU A 205 17.55 13.32 -2.25
N GLU A 206 16.66 14.11 -1.66
CA GLU A 206 16.26 13.90 -0.27
C GLU A 206 15.25 12.74 -0.18
N SER A 207 15.28 12.01 0.93
CA SER A 207 14.43 10.85 1.15
C SER A 207 13.81 10.84 2.54
N PHE A 208 12.60 10.32 2.59
CA PHE A 208 11.74 10.26 3.75
C PHE A 208 11.41 8.80 4.06
N CYS A 209 11.55 8.38 5.32
CA CYS A 209 11.36 7.00 5.72
C CYS A 209 9.96 6.77 6.31
N LYS A 210 9.38 5.60 6.05
CA LYS A 210 8.21 5.11 6.76
C LYS A 210 8.31 3.62 7.00
N SER A 211 7.73 3.15 8.11
CA SER A 211 7.51 1.72 8.28
C SER A 211 6.52 1.23 7.22
N THR A 212 6.61 -0.03 6.82
CA THR A 212 5.59 -0.63 5.94
C THR A 212 4.32 -1.04 6.69
N GLY A 213 4.36 -1.10 8.02
CA GLY A 213 3.43 -1.88 8.85
C GLY A 213 3.60 -3.40 8.69
N GLY A 214 4.61 -3.84 7.95
CA GLY A 214 5.06 -5.22 7.84
C GLY A 214 6.45 -5.39 8.47
N LYS A 215 7.35 -6.03 7.73
CA LYS A 215 8.75 -6.27 8.17
C LYS A 215 9.77 -5.32 7.54
N GLY A 216 9.36 -4.55 6.53
CA GLY A 216 10.24 -3.68 5.75
C GLY A 216 10.11 -2.20 6.07
N LEU A 217 10.97 -1.40 5.45
CA LEU A 217 10.93 0.06 5.43
C LEU A 217 10.74 0.54 3.99
N HIS A 218 9.98 1.63 3.81
CA HIS A 218 9.95 2.37 2.55
C HIS A 218 10.76 3.64 2.69
N LEU A 219 11.58 3.93 1.69
CA LEU A 219 12.12 5.25 1.45
C LEU A 219 11.35 5.90 0.30
N VAL A 220 10.95 7.15 0.50
CA VAL A 220 10.17 7.92 -0.46
C VAL A 220 10.93 9.20 -0.80
N THR A 221 11.12 9.46 -2.09
CA THR A 221 11.73 10.71 -2.58
C THR A 221 10.72 11.47 -3.43
N PRO A 222 10.32 12.69 -3.04
CA PRO A 222 9.49 13.55 -3.88
C PRO A 222 10.28 14.03 -5.10
N LEU A 223 9.63 14.09 -6.26
CA LEU A 223 10.23 14.57 -7.50
C LEU A 223 9.62 15.91 -7.89
N ALA A 224 10.47 16.84 -8.31
CA ALA A 224 10.01 18.05 -8.98
C ALA A 224 9.29 17.65 -10.28
N HIS A 225 8.13 18.25 -10.52
CA HIS A 225 7.31 17.99 -11.69
C HIS A 225 6.91 19.30 -12.36
N GLY A 226 6.69 19.26 -13.69
CA GLY A 226 6.35 20.44 -14.49
C GLY A 226 7.04 20.40 -15.85
N ALA A 227 6.81 21.45 -16.66
CA ALA A 227 7.26 21.47 -18.05
C ALA A 227 8.79 21.30 -18.22
N LYS A 228 9.60 21.80 -17.28
CA LYS A 228 11.06 21.69 -17.30
C LYS A 228 11.55 20.33 -16.76
N GLU A 229 10.77 19.70 -15.89
CA GLU A 229 11.11 18.44 -15.19
C GLU A 229 10.49 17.19 -15.84
N LYS A 230 10.02 17.28 -17.09
CA LYS A 230 9.40 16.15 -17.81
C LYS A 230 10.31 14.92 -17.80
N VAL A 231 9.85 13.86 -17.16
CA VAL A 231 10.48 12.54 -17.09
C VAL A 231 9.41 11.49 -17.36
N THR A 232 9.76 10.42 -18.06
CA THR A 232 8.88 9.28 -18.28
C THR A 232 8.92 8.31 -17.10
N TRP A 233 7.85 7.53 -16.91
CA TRP A 233 7.86 6.41 -15.96
C TRP A 233 9.00 5.42 -16.19
N LYS A 234 9.37 5.17 -17.46
CA LYS A 234 10.50 4.30 -17.82
C LYS A 234 11.83 4.84 -17.30
N GLU A 235 12.09 6.13 -17.49
CA GLU A 235 13.32 6.78 -17.00
C GLU A 235 13.35 6.82 -15.46
N ALA A 236 12.23 7.15 -14.82
CA ALA A 236 12.13 7.16 -13.36
C ALA A 236 12.37 5.78 -12.73
N LYS A 237 11.76 4.74 -13.32
CA LYS A 237 12.00 3.34 -12.93
C LYS A 237 13.44 2.90 -13.16
N ALA A 238 14.03 3.24 -14.31
CA ALA A 238 15.41 2.90 -14.63
C ALA A 238 16.40 3.57 -13.67
N PHE A 239 16.14 4.82 -13.26
CA PHE A 239 16.92 5.48 -12.23
C PHE A 239 16.82 4.76 -10.88
N ALA A 240 15.60 4.45 -10.41
CA ALA A 240 15.41 3.71 -9.16
C ALA A 240 16.10 2.33 -9.19
N GLN A 241 15.99 1.63 -10.33
CA GLN A 241 16.71 0.38 -10.58
C GLN A 241 18.23 0.58 -10.48
N GLY A 242 18.77 1.64 -11.08
CA GLY A 242 20.21 1.96 -11.03
C GLY A 242 20.71 2.21 -9.61
N VAL A 243 19.95 2.92 -8.77
CA VAL A 243 20.30 3.11 -7.35
C VAL A 243 20.33 1.78 -6.60
N CYS A 244 19.33 0.91 -6.81
CA CYS A 244 19.35 -0.42 -6.20
C CYS A 244 20.51 -1.28 -6.72
N HIS A 245 20.87 -1.19 -8.00
CA HIS A 245 22.04 -1.86 -8.56
C HIS A 245 23.34 -1.39 -7.94
N TRP A 246 23.51 -0.07 -7.77
CA TRP A 246 24.67 0.49 -7.11
C TRP A 246 24.84 -0.09 -5.69
N MET A 247 23.76 -0.14 -4.92
CA MET A 247 23.76 -0.73 -3.58
C MET A 247 24.06 -2.24 -3.58
N ALA A 248 23.42 -2.99 -4.48
CA ALA A 248 23.62 -4.44 -4.56
C ALA A 248 24.98 -4.85 -5.16
N ASN A 249 25.63 -4.01 -5.96
CA ASN A 249 26.97 -4.27 -6.49
C ASN A 249 28.03 -4.09 -5.41
N ASP A 250 27.86 -3.11 -4.52
CA ASP A 250 28.80 -2.88 -3.41
C ASP A 250 28.69 -3.99 -2.35
N GLU A 251 27.47 -4.48 -2.07
CA GLU A 251 27.23 -5.51 -1.05
C GLU A 251 26.32 -6.66 -1.56
N PRO A 252 26.81 -7.48 -2.50
CA PRO A 252 26.02 -8.49 -3.19
C PRO A 252 25.54 -9.62 -2.27
N ASP A 253 26.16 -9.81 -1.11
CA ASP A 253 25.76 -10.81 -0.12
C ASP A 253 24.62 -10.35 0.79
N ARG A 254 24.37 -9.03 0.88
CA ARG A 254 23.27 -8.47 1.68
C ARG A 254 22.03 -8.18 0.86
N TYR A 255 22.19 -7.86 -0.43
CA TYR A 255 21.10 -7.35 -1.26
C TYR A 255 20.72 -8.27 -2.43
N LEU A 256 19.46 -8.20 -2.82
CA LEU A 256 18.90 -8.90 -3.98
C LEU A 256 18.03 -7.95 -4.81
N LEU A 257 18.09 -8.07 -6.14
CA LEU A 257 17.33 -7.24 -7.09
C LEU A 257 16.24 -8.01 -7.85
N ASN A 258 16.20 -9.33 -7.71
CA ASN A 258 15.20 -10.17 -8.36
C ASN A 258 14.30 -10.86 -7.32
N MET A 259 13.07 -11.17 -7.73
CA MET A 259 12.07 -11.76 -6.82
C MET A 259 12.29 -13.27 -6.57
N SER A 260 13.36 -13.89 -7.07
CA SER A 260 13.53 -15.34 -7.00
C SER A 260 13.64 -15.79 -5.55
N LYS A 261 12.63 -16.51 -5.05
CA LYS A 261 12.61 -17.06 -3.67
C LYS A 261 13.86 -17.89 -3.35
N LYS A 262 14.45 -18.56 -4.34
CA LYS A 262 15.68 -19.37 -4.18
C LYS A 262 16.90 -18.52 -3.78
N LEU A 263 16.93 -17.25 -4.17
CA LEU A 263 18.07 -16.34 -3.95
C LEU A 263 17.89 -15.40 -2.77
N ARG A 264 16.74 -15.45 -2.07
CA ARG A 264 16.38 -14.51 -1.00
C ARG A 264 16.98 -14.82 0.36
N LYS A 265 17.49 -16.04 0.57
CA LYS A 265 17.89 -16.49 1.90
C LYS A 265 18.97 -15.56 2.48
N GLY A 266 18.69 -14.96 3.64
CA GLY A 266 19.57 -14.04 4.37
C GLY A 266 19.77 -12.67 3.73
N LYS A 267 18.98 -12.29 2.71
CA LYS A 267 19.15 -11.02 1.97
C LYS A 267 17.94 -10.09 2.10
N ILE A 268 18.17 -8.81 1.85
CA ILE A 268 17.14 -7.79 1.70
C ILE A 268 16.87 -7.58 0.22
N PHE A 269 15.61 -7.74 -0.18
CA PHE A 269 15.18 -7.42 -1.54
C PHE A 269 14.98 -5.92 -1.67
N LEU A 270 15.71 -5.29 -2.60
CA LEU A 270 15.60 -3.87 -2.91
C LEU A 270 14.55 -3.67 -4.00
N ASP A 271 13.29 -3.52 -3.61
CA ASP A 271 12.16 -3.42 -4.52
C ASP A 271 12.01 -2.01 -5.12
N TYR A 272 12.47 -1.85 -6.35
CA TYR A 272 12.25 -0.66 -7.18
C TYR A 272 11.01 -0.78 -8.08
N LEU A 273 10.29 -1.92 -8.09
CA LEU A 273 9.16 -2.18 -8.99
C LEU A 273 7.92 -1.35 -8.64
N ARG A 274 7.93 -0.70 -7.47
CA ARG A 274 6.93 0.31 -7.05
C ARG A 274 6.93 1.57 -7.92
N ASN A 275 7.91 1.74 -8.80
CA ASN A 275 8.12 2.93 -9.63
C ASN A 275 7.66 2.74 -11.08
N ASP A 276 6.80 1.75 -11.36
CA ASP A 276 6.10 1.61 -12.63
C ASP A 276 4.81 2.45 -12.66
N ARG A 277 4.31 2.80 -13.84
CA ARG A 277 3.16 3.72 -14.03
C ARG A 277 1.93 3.32 -13.22
N MET A 278 1.58 2.04 -13.25
CA MET A 278 0.40 1.49 -12.59
C MET A 278 0.73 0.81 -11.25
N ALA A 279 1.99 0.87 -10.82
CA ALA A 279 2.41 0.29 -9.56
C ALA A 279 1.97 1.19 -8.40
N THR A 280 1.77 0.56 -7.25
CA THR A 280 1.36 1.24 -6.03
C THR A 280 2.27 0.86 -4.87
N ALA A 281 2.38 1.78 -3.93
CA ALA A 281 2.94 1.53 -2.62
C ALA A 281 1.87 1.90 -1.57
N VAL A 282 1.85 1.16 -0.47
CA VAL A 282 0.93 1.47 0.64
C VAL A 282 1.13 2.91 1.09
N ALA A 283 0.03 3.65 1.21
CA ALA A 283 0.06 5.04 1.66
C ALA A 283 0.67 5.12 3.05
N VAL A 284 1.35 6.22 3.28
CA VAL A 284 1.72 6.62 4.63
C VAL A 284 0.45 6.80 5.48
N LEU A 285 0.51 6.35 6.73
CA LEU A 285 -0.60 6.21 7.67
C LEU A 285 -1.71 5.21 7.26
N SER A 286 -1.61 4.51 6.14
CA SER A 286 -2.56 3.43 5.84
C SER A 286 -2.38 2.29 6.85
N PRO A 287 -3.49 1.76 7.41
CA PRO A 287 -3.46 0.48 8.10
C PRO A 287 -3.07 -0.65 7.15
N ARG A 288 -2.73 -1.81 7.73
CA ARG A 288 -2.39 -3.04 7.03
C ARG A 288 -3.41 -4.12 7.32
N ALA A 289 -3.74 -4.93 6.32
CA ALA A 289 -4.60 -6.10 6.42
C ALA A 289 -3.86 -7.28 7.09
N ARG A 290 -3.33 -7.04 8.29
CA ARG A 290 -2.48 -7.93 9.10
C ARG A 290 -2.92 -7.83 10.56
N GLU A 291 -2.64 -8.89 11.33
CA GLU A 291 -2.91 -8.91 12.77
C GLU A 291 -2.29 -7.70 13.48
N GLY A 292 -2.98 -7.20 14.51
CA GLY A 292 -2.60 -6.00 15.26
C GLY A 292 -2.93 -4.66 14.59
N ALA A 293 -3.54 -4.67 13.40
CA ALA A 293 -3.91 -3.45 12.66
C ALA A 293 -2.75 -2.46 12.54
N THR A 294 -1.56 -2.98 12.20
CA THR A 294 -0.34 -2.17 12.06
C THR A 294 -0.49 -1.12 10.96
N VAL A 295 0.28 -0.05 11.06
CA VAL A 295 0.18 1.13 10.19
C VAL A 295 1.52 1.41 9.51
N SER A 296 1.47 1.89 8.27
CA SER A 296 2.64 2.43 7.58
C SER A 296 3.01 3.81 8.15
N MET A 297 3.72 3.83 9.27
CA MET A 297 4.00 5.03 10.06
C MET A 297 5.12 5.88 9.44
N PRO A 298 4.94 7.19 9.21
CA PRO A 298 6.04 8.10 8.85
C PRO A 298 7.03 8.21 10.01
N LEU A 299 8.33 8.20 9.68
CA LEU A 299 9.42 8.22 10.66
C LEU A 299 10.36 9.39 10.38
N THR A 300 10.85 10.02 11.44
CA THR A 300 12.04 10.87 11.36
C THR A 300 13.28 10.00 11.24
N TRP A 301 14.36 10.50 10.63
CA TRP A 301 15.62 9.77 10.57
C TRP A 301 16.22 9.47 11.95
N ALA A 302 15.90 10.28 12.97
CA ALA A 302 16.28 10.00 14.37
C ALA A 302 15.54 8.79 14.98
N GLN A 303 14.36 8.44 14.46
CA GLN A 303 13.60 7.25 14.88
C GLN A 303 14.02 5.98 14.14
N VAL A 304 14.73 6.10 13.00
CA VAL A 304 15.22 4.97 12.20
C VAL A 304 16.50 4.42 12.86
N ARG A 305 16.33 3.67 13.94
CA ARG A 305 17.39 3.09 14.78
C ARG A 305 17.15 1.60 15.01
N ASP A 306 18.16 0.90 15.52
CA ASP A 306 18.14 -0.56 15.62
C ASP A 306 17.06 -1.10 16.58
N ASP A 307 16.56 -0.26 17.49
CA ASP A 307 15.46 -0.57 18.43
C ASP A 307 14.05 -0.25 17.86
N LEU A 308 13.96 0.17 16.60
CA LEU A 308 12.70 0.46 15.93
C LEU A 308 11.86 -0.82 15.80
N ASP A 309 10.64 -0.78 16.34
CA ASP A 309 9.68 -1.88 16.26
C ASP A 309 8.42 -1.44 15.50
N PRO A 310 8.28 -1.81 14.20
CA PRO A 310 7.11 -1.47 13.41
C PRO A 310 5.77 -1.96 13.97
N LYS A 311 5.76 -2.99 14.81
CA LYS A 311 4.52 -3.56 15.38
C LYS A 311 3.89 -2.64 16.42
N ARG A 312 4.64 -1.68 16.97
CA ARG A 312 4.13 -0.68 17.92
C ARG A 312 3.25 0.37 17.27
N TYR A 313 3.35 0.54 15.94
CA TYR A 313 2.53 1.48 15.19
C TYR A 313 1.27 0.78 14.71
N THR A 314 0.18 0.99 15.45
CA THR A 314 -1.14 0.40 15.16
C THR A 314 -2.15 1.51 14.94
N LEU A 315 -3.30 1.13 14.39
CA LEU A 315 -4.45 2.00 14.21
C LEU A 315 -4.81 2.76 15.51
N ARG A 316 -4.60 2.13 16.69
CA ARG A 316 -4.90 2.75 17.99
C ARG A 316 -3.76 3.60 18.56
N SER A 317 -2.50 3.27 18.29
CA SER A 317 -1.36 4.02 18.86
C SER A 317 -0.94 5.23 18.03
N VAL A 318 -1.13 5.16 16.71
CA VAL A 318 -0.62 6.16 15.76
C VAL A 318 -1.19 7.57 15.97
N PRO A 319 -2.49 7.80 16.23
CA PRO A 319 -3.00 9.17 16.38
C PRO A 319 -2.28 9.98 17.46
N ALA A 320 -2.01 9.36 18.62
CA ALA A 320 -1.29 10.01 19.72
C ALA A 320 0.18 10.31 19.37
N LEU A 321 0.82 9.45 18.57
CA LEU A 321 2.19 9.64 18.11
C LEU A 321 2.29 10.72 17.03
N LEU A 322 1.31 10.78 16.13
CA LEU A 322 1.24 11.73 15.02
C LEU A 322 1.10 13.17 15.51
N ALA A 323 0.33 13.40 16.59
CA ALA A 323 0.15 14.74 17.18
C ALA A 323 1.45 15.43 17.63
N ARG A 324 2.55 14.69 17.74
CA ARG A 324 3.87 15.19 18.20
C ARG A 324 4.98 15.00 17.18
N THR A 325 4.68 14.46 15.99
CA THR A 325 5.70 14.09 15.02
C THR A 325 6.17 15.30 14.21
N LYS A 326 7.44 15.28 13.81
CA LYS A 326 8.04 16.13 12.75
C LYS A 326 8.43 15.30 11.53
N ALA A 327 7.94 14.06 11.47
CA ALA A 327 8.25 13.17 10.37
C ALA A 327 7.70 13.77 9.07
N TRP A 328 8.58 13.89 8.07
CA TRP A 328 8.27 14.40 6.74
C TRP A 328 7.99 15.91 6.67
N ASP A 329 8.36 16.69 7.70
CA ASP A 329 8.47 18.15 7.56
C ASP A 329 9.39 18.48 6.37
N GLY A 330 8.97 19.41 5.50
CA GLY A 330 9.71 19.79 4.30
C GLY A 330 9.56 18.83 3.10
N TYR A 331 8.64 17.85 3.14
CA TYR A 331 8.44 16.89 2.05
C TYR A 331 8.24 17.56 0.68
N ASP A 332 7.35 18.54 0.58
CA ASP A 332 7.07 19.19 -0.71
C ASP A 332 8.25 20.08 -1.16
N ASP A 333 8.93 20.75 -0.23
CA ASP A 333 10.10 21.59 -0.51
C ASP A 333 11.31 20.78 -0.99
N ALA A 334 11.39 19.51 -0.58
CA ALA A 334 12.45 18.58 -0.96
C ALA A 334 12.30 18.02 -2.39
N ALA A 335 11.20 18.32 -3.09
CA ALA A 335 10.96 17.87 -4.45
C ALA A 335 12.08 18.33 -5.40
N SER A 336 12.79 17.36 -5.99
CA SER A 336 14.04 17.63 -6.73
C SER A 336 14.07 16.99 -8.12
N SER A 337 14.95 17.50 -8.98
CA SER A 337 15.04 17.07 -10.38
C SER A 337 15.67 15.68 -10.50
N ILE A 338 14.88 14.70 -10.93
CA ILE A 338 15.40 13.36 -11.25
C ILE A 338 16.40 13.38 -12.42
N LYS A 339 16.29 14.34 -13.35
CA LYS A 339 17.24 14.48 -14.46
C LYS A 339 18.64 14.81 -13.97
N ALA A 340 18.74 15.71 -12.99
CA ALA A 340 20.00 16.03 -12.34
C ALA A 340 20.56 14.81 -11.59
N ALA A 341 19.70 14.07 -10.90
CA ALA A 341 20.08 12.85 -10.20
C ALA A 341 20.57 11.75 -11.15
N ILE A 342 19.92 11.54 -12.30
CA ILE A 342 20.35 10.59 -13.34
C ILE A 342 21.78 10.90 -13.80
N LYS A 343 22.10 12.18 -14.05
CA LYS A 343 23.47 12.59 -14.45
C LYS A 343 24.51 12.28 -13.38
N LYS A 344 24.17 12.49 -12.10
CA LYS A 344 25.07 12.18 -10.97
C LYS A 344 25.25 10.68 -10.80
N LEU A 345 24.19 9.89 -10.93
CA LEU A 345 24.23 8.43 -10.81
C LEU A 345 25.13 7.79 -11.89
N ALA A 346 25.12 8.33 -13.11
CA ALA A 346 26.01 7.88 -14.18
C ALA A 346 27.51 8.01 -13.84
N GLY A 347 27.88 8.90 -12.91
CA GLY A 347 29.24 9.03 -12.40
C GLY A 347 29.56 8.16 -11.18
N LYS A 348 28.57 7.41 -10.66
CA LYS A 348 28.72 6.47 -9.53
C LYS A 348 28.74 4.99 -9.98
N SER A 349 28.39 4.74 -11.24
CA SER A 349 28.21 3.41 -11.83
C SER A 349 29.49 2.86 -12.46
#